data_AF-R7AVX9-F1
#
_entry.id   AF-R7AVX9-F1
#
_cell.length_a   1.000
_cell.length_b   1.000
_cell.length_c   1.000
_cell.angle_alpha   90.00
_cell.angle_beta   90.00
_cell.angle_gamma   90.00
#
_symmetry.space_group_name_H-M   'P 1'
#
loop_
_entity.id
_entity.type
_entity.pdbx_description
1 polymer ?
#
loop_
_entity_poly.entity_id
_entity_poly.type
_entity_poly.pdbx_seq_one_letter_code
_entity_poly.pdbx_strand_id
1 'polypeptide(L)'
;MSEARKKAVRARLRAGYTVEDFRKLFEMAEASSFLKGQNNRNWTATFDWLIADANMAKVLDGNYKDKPQSSAYSSAKDAETAAWSKHRDYYGQTKNRFHNCESHGYDYEDILEQMGGFYEAENTEEQPGGD
;
A
#
# COMPACT_ATOMS: atom_id res chain seq x y z
N MET A 1 -27.26 -3.58 -23.29
CA MET A 1 -26.89 -2.59 -22.25
C MET A 1 -28.00 -2.57 -21.18
N SER A 2 -27.68 -2.81 -19.91
CA SER A 2 -28.69 -2.82 -18.83
C SER A 2 -29.09 -1.41 -18.39
N GLU A 3 -30.28 -1.27 -17.81
CA GLU A 3 -30.74 0.00 -17.24
C GLU A 3 -29.82 0.50 -16.10
N ALA A 4 -29.25 -0.43 -15.33
CA ALA A 4 -28.26 -0.12 -14.29
C ALA A 4 -27.01 0.56 -14.88
N ARG A 5 -26.47 0.05 -15.99
CA ARG A 5 -25.32 0.65 -16.67
C ARG A 5 -25.63 2.04 -17.22
N LYS A 6 -26.82 2.22 -17.83
CA LYS A 6 -27.27 3.53 -18.29
C LYS A 6 -27.39 4.53 -17.13
N LYS A 7 -27.91 4.09 -15.99
CA LYS A 7 -28.02 4.91 -14.77
C LYS A 7 -26.65 5.32 -14.24
N ALA A 8 -25.68 4.40 -14.22
CA ALA A 8 -24.31 4.70 -13.79
C ALA A 8 -23.64 5.75 -14.70
N VAL A 9 -23.74 5.59 -16.02
CA VAL A 9 -23.21 6.58 -16.98
C VAL A 9 -23.85 7.95 -16.77
N ARG A 10 -25.18 8.01 -16.65
CA ARG A 10 -25.90 9.28 -16.37
C ARG A 10 -25.47 9.91 -15.05
N ALA A 11 -25.18 9.11 -14.02
CA ALA A 11 -24.70 9.61 -12.74
C ALA A 11 -23.33 10.29 -12.87
N ARG A 12 -22.41 9.73 -13.68
CA ARG A 12 -21.11 10.35 -13.95
C ARG A 12 -21.24 11.67 -14.70
N LEU A 13 -22.10 11.71 -15.72
CA LEU A 13 -22.36 12.96 -16.45
C LEU A 13 -22.91 14.06 -15.53
N ARG A 14 -23.78 13.70 -14.57
CA ARG A 14 -24.28 14.63 -13.55
C ARG A 14 -23.23 15.07 -12.54
N ALA A 15 -22.22 14.24 -12.29
CA ALA A 15 -21.11 14.55 -11.39
C ALA A 15 -20.05 15.48 -12.03
N GLY A 16 -20.22 15.85 -13.31
CA GLY A 16 -19.33 16.76 -14.03
C GLY A 16 -18.36 16.08 -14.98
N TYR A 17 -18.38 14.75 -15.08
CA TYR A 17 -17.59 14.05 -16.10
C TYR A 17 -18.17 14.28 -17.49
N THR A 18 -17.27 14.43 -18.44
CA THR A 18 -17.59 14.65 -19.85
C THR A 18 -17.43 13.37 -20.66
N VAL A 19 -17.96 13.36 -21.87
CA VAL A 19 -17.73 12.28 -22.84
C VAL A 19 -16.23 12.09 -23.12
N GLU A 20 -15.47 13.19 -23.08
CA GLU A 20 -14.01 13.15 -23.26
C GLU A 20 -13.31 12.42 -22.11
N ASP A 21 -13.81 12.55 -20.88
CA ASP A 21 -13.27 11.80 -19.74
C ASP A 21 -13.54 10.30 -19.86
N PHE A 22 -14.69 9.91 -20.43
CA PHE A 22 -14.94 8.51 -20.77
C PHE A 22 -14.00 8.00 -21.85
N ARG A 23 -13.70 8.82 -22.86
CA ARG A 23 -12.73 8.48 -23.90
C ARG A 23 -11.36 8.21 -23.29
N LYS A 24 -10.85 9.18 -22.51
CA LYS A 24 -9.57 9.05 -21.79
C LYS A 24 -9.55 7.86 -20.86
N LEU A 25 -10.63 7.59 -20.13
CA LEU A 25 -10.77 6.43 -19.26
C LEU A 25 -10.49 5.12 -20.01
N PHE A 26 -11.09 4.94 -21.20
CA PHE A 26 -10.88 3.74 -22.00
C PHE A 26 -9.50 3.67 -22.63
N GLU A 27 -8.95 4.78 -23.12
CA GLU A 27 -7.58 4.85 -23.65
C GLU A 27 -6.54 4.51 -22.56
N MET A 28 -6.73 5.03 -21.34
CA MET A 28 -5.85 4.72 -20.21
C MET A 28 -6.01 3.28 -19.71
N ALA A 29 -7.23 2.74 -19.74
CA ALA A 29 -7.47 1.34 -19.43
C ALA A 29 -6.80 0.41 -20.47
N GLU A 30 -6.86 0.77 -21.75
CA GLU A 30 -6.19 0.05 -22.83
C GLU A 30 -4.67 0.15 -22.74
N ALA A 31 -4.13 1.30 -22.33
CA ALA A 31 -2.70 1.48 -22.15
C ALA A 31 -2.14 0.69 -20.95
N SER A 32 -2.97 0.29 -19.99
CA SER A 32 -2.53 -0.38 -18.76
C SER A 32 -2.46 -1.91 -18.92
N SER A 33 -1.27 -2.48 -18.78
CA SER A 33 -1.06 -3.92 -18.67
C SER A 33 -1.87 -4.53 -17.52
N PHE A 34 -1.93 -3.86 -16.36
CA PHE A 34 -2.67 -4.37 -15.20
C PHE A 34 -4.18 -4.45 -15.46
N LEU A 35 -4.79 -3.38 -15.97
CA LEU A 35 -6.25 -3.33 -16.21
C LEU A 35 -6.67 -4.30 -17.33
N LYS A 36 -5.75 -4.64 -18.24
CA LYS A 36 -5.94 -5.64 -19.30
C LYS A 36 -5.66 -7.09 -18.89
N GLY A 37 -5.34 -7.36 -17.63
CA GLY A 37 -5.09 -8.72 -17.16
C GLY A 37 -3.69 -9.24 -17.37
N GLN A 38 -2.72 -8.39 -17.73
CA GLN A 38 -1.30 -8.74 -17.66
C GLN A 38 -0.81 -8.60 -16.20
N ASN A 39 -1.43 -9.36 -15.31
CA ASN A 39 -1.09 -9.48 -13.90
C ASN A 39 -1.12 -10.95 -13.48
N ASN A 40 -0.55 -11.27 -12.32
CA ASN A 40 -0.42 -12.65 -11.83
C ASN A 40 -1.75 -13.40 -11.60
N ARG A 41 -2.88 -12.71 -11.69
CA ARG A 41 -4.22 -13.28 -11.48
C ARG A 41 -5.09 -13.21 -12.74
N ASN A 42 -4.54 -12.77 -13.88
CA ASN A 42 -5.27 -12.52 -15.13
C ASN A 42 -6.51 -11.62 -14.92
N TRP A 43 -6.48 -10.76 -13.90
CA TRP A 43 -7.63 -9.94 -13.53
C TRP A 43 -7.81 -8.81 -14.54
N THR A 44 -9.01 -8.68 -15.11
CA THR A 44 -9.34 -7.64 -16.10
C THR A 44 -10.39 -6.69 -15.56
N ALA A 45 -10.21 -5.39 -15.80
CA ALA A 45 -11.20 -4.39 -15.43
C ALA A 45 -12.46 -4.56 -16.30
N THR A 46 -13.62 -4.70 -15.66
CA THR A 46 -14.90 -4.74 -16.37
C THR A 46 -15.41 -3.32 -16.62
N PHE A 47 -16.32 -3.17 -17.58
CA PHE A 47 -17.01 -1.89 -17.81
C PHE A 47 -17.65 -1.33 -16.53
N ASP A 48 -18.33 -2.18 -15.76
CA ASP A 48 -19.01 -1.78 -14.52
C ASP A 48 -18.00 -1.32 -13.45
N TRP A 49 -16.81 -1.93 -13.43
CA TRP A 49 -15.72 -1.51 -12.55
C TRP A 49 -15.16 -0.15 -12.97
N LEU A 50 -14.95 0.08 -14.27
CA LEU A 50 -14.39 1.32 -14.82
C LEU A 50 -15.31 2.53 -14.61
N ILE A 51 -16.62 2.36 -14.79
CA ILE A 51 -17.60 3.46 -14.62
C ILE A 51 -17.96 3.73 -13.16
N ALA A 52 -17.40 3.00 -12.20
CA ALA A 52 -17.58 3.30 -10.78
C ALA A 52 -16.76 4.56 -10.41
N ASP A 53 -17.32 5.43 -9.58
CA ASP A 53 -16.78 6.80 -9.36
C ASP A 53 -15.33 6.80 -8.93
N ALA A 54 -15.08 6.06 -7.86
CA ALA A 54 -13.78 5.97 -7.23
C ALA A 54 -12.75 5.33 -8.16
N ASN A 55 -13.18 4.46 -9.08
CA ASN A 55 -12.27 3.79 -10.00
C ASN A 55 -12.00 4.65 -11.23
N MET A 56 -13.02 5.33 -11.77
CA MET A 56 -12.87 6.28 -12.86
C MET A 56 -11.86 7.37 -12.50
N ALA A 57 -11.98 7.96 -11.31
CA ALA A 57 -11.02 8.95 -10.80
C ALA A 57 -9.60 8.37 -10.76
N LYS A 58 -9.40 7.20 -10.13
CA LYS A 58 -8.08 6.55 -10.04
C LYS A 58 -7.44 6.26 -11.40
N VAL A 59 -8.24 5.84 -12.39
CA VAL A 59 -7.71 5.59 -13.73
C VAL A 59 -7.31 6.89 -14.39
N LEU A 60 -8.15 7.93 -14.34
CA LEU A 60 -7.87 9.25 -14.91
C LEU A 60 -6.67 9.94 -14.25
N ASP A 61 -6.49 9.76 -12.94
CA ASP A 61 -5.31 10.23 -12.18
C ASP A 61 -4.02 9.48 -12.58
N GLY A 62 -4.15 8.37 -13.31
CA GLY A 62 -3.03 7.59 -13.80
C GLY A 62 -2.47 6.57 -12.81
N ASN A 63 -3.23 6.20 -11.77
CA ASN A 63 -2.78 5.22 -10.76
C ASN A 63 -2.47 3.84 -11.35
N TYR A 64 -3.00 3.55 -12.54
CA TYR A 64 -2.80 2.29 -13.25
C TYR A 64 -1.96 2.43 -14.52
N LYS A 65 -1.27 3.57 -14.71
CA LYS A 65 -0.27 3.68 -15.78
C LYS A 65 0.85 2.68 -15.53
N ASP A 66 1.29 2.04 -16.60
CA ASP A 66 2.41 1.12 -16.51
C ASP A 66 3.66 1.89 -16.11
N LYS A 67 4.30 1.42 -15.04
CA LYS A 67 5.54 2.03 -14.55
C LYS A 67 6.67 1.54 -15.45
N PRO A 68 7.59 2.42 -15.89
CA PRO A 68 8.79 1.96 -16.57
C PRO A 68 9.53 1.04 -15.59
N GLN A 69 9.81 -0.19 -16.01
CA GLN A 69 10.69 -1.06 -15.24
C GLN A 69 12.09 -0.42 -15.24
N SER A 70 12.42 0.34 -14.20
CA SER A 70 13.80 0.73 -13.97
C SER A 70 14.58 -0.53 -13.60
N SER A 71 15.30 -1.07 -14.59
CA SER A 71 16.17 -2.24 -14.45
C SER A 71 17.15 -2.16 -13.28
N ALA A 72 17.46 -0.96 -12.79
CA ALA A 72 18.30 -0.72 -11.63
C ALA A 72 17.69 -1.20 -10.29
N TYR A 73 16.36 -1.19 -10.13
CA TYR A 73 15.73 -1.56 -8.86
C TYR A 73 15.59 -3.08 -8.68
N SER A 74 15.49 -3.83 -9.78
CA SER A 74 15.48 -5.30 -9.75
C SER A 74 16.85 -5.86 -9.33
N SER A 75 17.95 -5.28 -9.81
CA SER A 75 19.31 -5.72 -9.48
C SER A 75 19.66 -5.53 -7.99
N ALA A 76 19.19 -4.44 -7.37
CA ALA A 76 19.36 -4.19 -5.94
C ALA A 76 18.54 -5.18 -5.09
N LYS A 77 17.31 -5.49 -5.51
CA LYS A 77 16.45 -6.47 -4.83
C LYS A 77 16.99 -7.89 -4.92
N ASP A 78 17.62 -8.25 -6.04
CA ASP A 78 18.27 -9.55 -6.21
C ASP A 78 19.52 -9.68 -5.32
N ALA A 79 20.31 -8.61 -5.20
CA ALA A 79 21.45 -8.55 -4.29
C ALA A 79 21.04 -8.57 -2.81
N GLU A 80 19.99 -7.83 -2.44
CA GLU A 80 19.41 -7.83 -1.11
C GLU A 80 18.82 -9.21 -0.77
N THR A 81 18.02 -9.81 -1.65
CA THR A 81 17.44 -11.14 -1.45
C THR A 81 18.53 -12.22 -1.30
N ALA A 82 19.62 -12.11 -2.05
CA ALA A 82 20.79 -12.98 -1.90
C ALA A 82 21.51 -12.78 -0.54
N ALA A 83 21.56 -11.55 -0.02
CA ALA A 83 22.10 -11.26 1.30
C ALA A 83 21.22 -11.80 2.44
N TRP A 84 19.89 -11.60 2.39
CA TRP A 84 18.95 -12.15 3.37
C TRP A 84 18.84 -13.68 3.32
N SER A 85 19.07 -14.29 2.16
CA SER A 85 19.12 -15.75 2.04
C SER A 85 20.24 -16.38 2.88
N LYS A 86 21.38 -15.70 3.06
CA LYS A 86 22.46 -16.17 3.94
C LYS A 86 22.14 -15.94 5.43
N HIS A 87 21.30 -14.97 5.74
CA HIS A 87 20.93 -14.59 7.12
C HIS A 87 19.75 -15.41 7.67
N ARG A 88 18.96 -16.04 6.79
CA ARG A 88 17.81 -16.90 7.11
C ARG A 88 18.19 -18.16 7.88
N ASP A 89 19.42 -18.65 7.69
CA ASP A 89 19.92 -19.85 8.38
C ASP A 89 20.49 -19.52 9.78
N TYR A 90 20.69 -18.23 10.10
CA TYR A 90 21.28 -17.77 11.37
C TYR A 90 20.24 -17.40 12.44
N TYR A 91 19.09 -16.82 12.06
CA TYR A 91 17.95 -16.57 12.95
C TYR A 91 16.68 -17.18 12.36
N GLY A 92 16.13 -18.22 13.01
CA GLY A 92 14.99 -19.01 12.54
C GLY A 92 13.76 -18.18 12.11
N GLN A 93 13.12 -18.64 11.05
CA GLN A 93 12.14 -17.89 10.26
C GLN A 93 10.70 -17.97 10.82
N THR A 94 10.13 -16.83 11.25
CA THR A 94 8.68 -16.64 11.30
C THR A 94 8.25 -15.72 10.15
N LYS A 95 7.46 -16.25 9.21
CA LYS A 95 6.92 -15.48 8.08
C LYS A 95 5.69 -14.70 8.54
N ASN A 96 5.89 -13.47 8.99
CA ASN A 96 4.79 -12.55 9.27
C ASN A 96 4.11 -12.11 7.96
N ARG A 97 2.79 -12.33 7.85
CA ARG A 97 1.96 -11.99 6.68
C ARG A 97 1.48 -10.53 6.66
N PHE A 98 2.01 -9.69 7.55
CA PHE A 98 1.62 -8.29 7.70
C PHE A 98 2.78 -7.41 7.23
N HIS A 99 2.84 -7.12 5.93
CA HIS A 99 3.84 -6.22 5.34
C HIS A 99 3.55 -4.72 5.59
N ASN A 100 2.79 -4.38 6.65
CA ASN A 100 2.48 -2.99 7.01
C ASN A 100 2.91 -2.60 8.43
N CYS A 101 3.71 -3.44 9.09
CA CYS A 101 4.48 -3.01 10.25
C CYS A 101 5.92 -2.87 9.74
N GLU A 102 6.33 -1.64 9.44
CA GLU A 102 7.76 -1.39 9.30
C GLU A 102 8.41 -1.82 10.62
N SER A 103 9.37 -2.75 10.54
CA SER A 103 10.30 -2.97 11.63
C SER A 103 11.16 -1.72 11.69
N HIS A 104 10.62 -0.66 12.30
CA HIS A 104 11.42 0.47 12.68
C HIS A 104 12.48 -0.07 13.63
N GLY A 105 13.74 -0.04 13.19
CA GLY A 105 14.90 -0.30 14.03
C GLY A 105 15.04 0.83 15.03
N TYR A 106 14.00 1.02 15.85
CA TYR A 106 13.99 1.94 16.96
C TYR A 106 15.12 1.49 17.88
N ASP A 107 16.14 2.34 17.98
CA ASP A 107 17.06 2.27 19.10
C ASP A 107 16.25 2.71 20.32
N TYR A 108 15.75 1.73 21.06
CA TYR A 108 14.89 1.98 22.22
C TYR A 108 15.62 2.83 23.26
N GLU A 109 16.95 2.77 23.30
CA GLU A 109 17.77 3.60 24.19
C GLU A 109 17.71 5.08 23.78
N ASP A 110 17.80 5.39 22.49
CA ASP A 110 17.74 6.77 21.97
C ASP A 110 16.36 7.41 22.20
N ILE A 111 15.28 6.64 22.01
CA ILE A 111 13.91 7.10 22.31
C ILE A 111 13.71 7.32 23.82
N LEU A 112 14.27 6.43 24.65
CA LEU A 112 14.20 6.55 26.12
C LEU A 112 15.01 7.75 26.63
N GLU A 113 16.17 8.01 26.03
CA GLU A 113 17.03 9.14 26.34
C GLU A 113 16.36 10.47 25.95
N GLN A 114 15.75 10.53 24.75
CA GLN A 114 15.04 11.73 24.28
C GLN A 114 13.74 12.02 25.04
N MET A 115 13.07 11.01 25.58
CA MET A 115 11.86 11.16 26.40
C MET A 115 12.14 11.58 27.84
N GLY A 116 13.40 11.91 28.18
CA GLY A 116 13.77 12.47 29.47
C GLY A 116 13.72 11.43 30.59
N GLY A 117 14.44 10.32 30.39
CA GLY A 117 14.58 9.19 31.30
C GLY A 117 14.25 9.47 32.77
N PHE A 118 13.08 9.02 33.21
CA PHE A 118 12.79 8.76 34.62
C PHE A 118 13.05 7.27 34.89
N TYR A 119 14.33 6.89 34.99
CA TYR A 119 14.66 5.80 35.88
C TYR A 119 14.67 6.41 37.29
N GLU A 120 13.51 6.50 37.93
CA GLU A 120 13.48 6.79 39.36
C GLU A 120 14.10 5.59 40.08
N ALA A 121 15.29 5.84 40.60
CA ALA A 121 15.90 5.08 41.66
C ALA A 121 14.99 5.12 42.90
N GLU A 122 14.65 3.92 43.38
CA GLU A 122 14.63 3.53 44.80
C GLU A 122 13.74 4.34 45.75
N ASN A 123 12.68 3.70 46.29
CA ASN A 123 12.26 3.91 47.68
C ASN A 123 11.51 2.68 48.20
N THR A 124 12.23 1.81 48.91
CA THR A 124 11.62 0.89 49.88
C THR A 124 11.86 1.52 51.25
N GLU A 125 10.97 2.42 51.69
CA GLU A 125 10.99 2.96 53.05
C GLU A 125 9.96 2.24 53.94
N GLU A 126 10.43 1.88 55.14
CA GLU A 126 9.76 1.18 56.22
C GLU A 126 8.54 1.91 56.83
N GLN A 127 7.67 1.10 57.42
CA GLN A 127 6.51 1.39 58.30
C GLN A 127 6.88 2.27 59.53
N PRO A 128 5.96 3.02 60.19
CA PRO A 128 4.96 2.43 61.10
C PRO A 128 3.62 3.19 61.26
N GLY A 129 2.55 2.45 61.59
CA GLY A 129 1.28 3.00 62.08
C GLY A 129 1.04 2.58 63.53
N GLY A 130 0.93 3.55 64.43
CA GLY A 130 0.51 3.36 65.81
C GLY A 130 -0.34 4.54 66.27
N ASP A 131 -1.52 4.23 66.78
CA ASP A 131 -2.20 4.85 67.92
C ASP A 131 -3.15 3.81 68.53
#